data_AF-A0A9R1UIP4-F1
#
_entry.id   AF-A0A9R1UIP4-F1
#
_cell.length_a   1.000
_cell.length_b   1.000
_cell.length_c   1.000
_cell.angle_alpha   90.00
_cell.angle_beta   90.00
_cell.angle_gamma   90.00
#
_symmetry.space_group_name_H-M   'P 1'
#
loop_
_entity.id
_entity.type
_entity.pdbx_description
1 polymer ?
#
loop_
_entity_poly.entity_id
_entity_poly.type
_entity_poly.pdbx_seq_one_letter_code
_entity_poly.pdbx_strand_id
1 'polypeptide(L)'
;MVHLHFSQFSTNGFEFSNSKLDIFVFSMGNTTAVREFIFPIASNHKFKIEFKPSGSSPSVFVNAIEAFTAPSNLFRSSSTFPRISPTKRIGDLEKLALDYAFNIIHRVNIRVQTINIDCDTLRRTWTPNDPFIFNNGPTRNITFDGQINHVDNGKISFDAPDDVYKRTKQLNNSLLTDEWLKTNDNGLINIYSKS
;
A
#
# COMPACT_ATOMS: atom_id res chain seq x y z
N MET A 1 -4.71 5.21 10.40
CA MET A 1 -3.61 4.61 9.62
C MET A 1 -2.38 4.57 10.50
N VAL A 2 -1.63 3.47 10.48
CA VAL A 2 -0.48 3.23 11.36
C VAL A 2 0.69 2.75 10.51
N HIS A 3 1.84 3.39 10.66
CA HIS A 3 3.11 2.97 10.10
C HIS A 3 4.03 2.46 11.20
N LEU A 4 4.60 1.28 10.99
CA LEU A 4 5.60 0.68 11.87
C LEU A 4 6.93 0.61 11.12
N HIS A 5 7.96 1.23 11.70
CA HIS A 5 9.29 1.32 11.11
C HIS A 5 10.26 0.38 11.84
N PHE A 6 10.98 -0.42 11.06
CA PHE A 6 11.94 -1.42 11.51
C PHE A 6 13.25 -1.23 10.79
N SER A 7 14.30 -0.85 11.50
CA SER A 7 15.67 -0.76 10.98
C SER A 7 16.59 -1.55 11.91
N GLN A 8 17.46 -2.36 11.33
CA GLN A 8 18.41 -3.14 12.11
C GLN A 8 19.41 -2.21 12.82
N PHE A 9 19.68 -2.51 14.09
CA PHE A 9 20.78 -1.90 14.84
C PHE A 9 21.44 -2.93 15.75
N SER A 10 22.71 -2.72 16.06
CA SER A 10 23.50 -3.55 16.98
C SER A 10 24.11 -2.65 18.04
N THR A 11 23.89 -2.96 19.32
CA THR A 11 24.46 -2.20 20.45
C THR A 11 24.97 -3.15 21.52
N ASN A 12 26.23 -2.97 21.93
CA ASN A 12 26.89 -3.53 23.13
C ASN A 12 26.26 -4.81 23.72
N GLY A 13 26.25 -5.90 22.94
CA GLY A 13 25.86 -7.24 23.39
C GLY A 13 24.47 -7.72 22.98
N PHE A 14 23.64 -6.89 22.33
CA PHE A 14 22.37 -7.31 21.75
C PHE A 14 22.41 -7.20 20.22
N GLU A 15 22.38 -8.35 19.56
CA GLU A 15 22.29 -8.44 18.10
C GLU A 15 20.82 -8.65 17.70
N PHE A 16 20.20 -7.59 17.17
CA PHE A 16 18.78 -7.62 16.76
C PHE A 16 18.60 -7.98 15.28
N SER A 17 19.66 -8.40 14.58
CA SER A 17 19.62 -8.84 13.18
C SER A 17 18.61 -9.98 12.92
N ASN A 18 18.29 -10.75 13.96
CA ASN A 18 17.47 -11.97 13.87
C ASN A 18 16.06 -11.85 14.50
N SER A 19 15.63 -10.68 15.00
CA SER A 19 14.32 -10.61 15.66
C SER A 19 13.19 -10.78 14.63
N LYS A 20 12.41 -11.85 14.78
CA LYS A 20 11.22 -12.10 13.96
C LYS A 20 9.98 -11.62 14.71
N LEU A 21 9.42 -10.50 14.28
CA LEU A 21 8.08 -10.09 14.70
C LEU A 21 7.08 -10.90 13.87
N ASP A 22 6.05 -11.47 14.48
CA ASP A 22 5.03 -12.30 13.79
C ASP A 22 4.05 -11.48 12.91
N ILE A 23 4.49 -10.29 12.51
CA ILE A 23 4.07 -9.60 11.30
C ILE A 23 5.26 -9.84 10.37
N PHE A 24 5.20 -10.81 9.44
CA PHE A 24 6.34 -11.17 8.58
C PHE A 24 7.04 -9.92 8.02
N VAL A 25 8.11 -9.47 8.65
CA VAL A 25 8.99 -8.38 8.18
C VAL A 25 10.29 -9.05 7.77
N PHE A 26 10.41 -9.42 6.50
CA PHE A 26 11.69 -9.78 5.93
C PHE A 26 12.48 -8.49 5.70
N SER A 27 13.41 -8.17 6.59
CA SER A 27 14.49 -7.23 6.31
C SER A 27 15.71 -8.03 5.83
N MET A 28 15.98 -8.02 4.52
CA MET A 28 17.27 -8.50 4.01
C MET A 28 18.23 -7.31 3.94
N GLY A 29 19.16 -7.20 4.90
CA GLY A 29 20.22 -6.19 4.93
C GLY A 29 19.92 -4.93 5.76
N ASN A 30 20.82 -3.93 5.67
CA ASN A 30 20.81 -2.65 6.41
C ASN A 30 19.62 -1.70 6.08
N THR A 31 18.54 -2.20 5.49
CA THR A 31 17.43 -1.39 4.98
C THR A 31 16.30 -1.30 5.99
N THR A 32 15.79 -0.08 6.22
CA THR A 32 14.57 0.14 7.00
C THR A 32 13.37 -0.47 6.28
N ALA A 33 12.69 -1.40 6.93
CA ALA A 33 11.39 -1.92 6.51
C ALA A 33 10.27 -1.11 7.16
N VAL A 34 9.29 -0.69 6.35
CA VAL A 34 8.07 -0.04 6.83
C VAL A 34 6.89 -0.97 6.60
N ARG A 35 6.07 -1.17 7.62
CA ARG A 35 4.79 -1.89 7.54
C ARG A 35 3.66 -0.89 7.75
N GLU A 36 2.69 -0.91 6.85
CA GLU A 36 1.58 0.04 6.84
C GLU A 36 0.25 -0.66 7.04
N PHE A 37 -0.54 -0.12 7.96
CA PHE A 37 -1.85 -0.66 8.30
C PHE A 37 -2.95 0.40 8.36
N ILE A 38 -4.16 0.00 7.99
CA ILE A 38 -5.36 0.82 8.10
C ILE A 38 -6.36 0.04 8.95
N PHE A 39 -6.76 0.65 10.07
CA PHE A 39 -7.71 0.07 11.02
C PHE A 39 -8.94 0.97 11.12
N PRO A 40 -10.15 0.42 11.01
CA PRO A 40 -11.34 1.09 11.48
C PRO A 40 -11.34 1.09 13.01
N ILE A 41 -11.40 2.28 13.61
CA ILE A 41 -11.46 2.46 15.06
C ILE A 41 -12.77 3.19 15.36
N ALA A 42 -13.66 2.54 16.11
CA ALA A 42 -14.88 3.18 16.57
C ALA A 42 -14.55 4.35 17.52
N SER A 43 -15.33 5.44 17.44
CA SER A 43 -15.04 6.73 18.08
C SER A 43 -14.86 6.70 19.60
N ASN A 44 -15.33 5.64 20.26
CA ASN A 44 -15.24 5.42 21.70
C ASN A 44 -14.27 4.30 22.12
N HIS A 45 -13.43 3.81 21.21
CA HIS A 45 -12.50 2.71 21.47
C HIS A 45 -11.04 3.17 21.54
N LYS A 46 -10.28 2.55 22.43
CA LYS A 46 -8.82 2.71 22.48
C LYS A 46 -8.16 1.73 21.52
N PHE A 47 -7.19 2.20 20.76
CA PHE A 47 -6.34 1.34 19.93
C PHE A 47 -5.08 0.95 20.72
N LYS A 48 -4.90 -0.36 20.96
CA LYS A 48 -3.73 -0.91 21.66
C LYS A 48 -2.85 -1.67 20.67
N ILE A 49 -1.57 -1.32 20.62
CA ILE A 49 -0.55 -2.10 19.91
C ILE A 49 0.23 -2.89 20.96
N GLU A 50 0.38 -4.19 20.75
CA GLU A 50 1.09 -5.09 21.66
C GLU A 50 2.13 -5.90 20.88
N PHE A 51 3.38 -5.82 21.30
CA PHE A 51 4.48 -6.57 20.70
C PHE A 51 4.79 -7.78 21.56
N LYS A 52 4.57 -8.97 21.00
CA LYS A 52 4.90 -10.25 21.66
C LYS A 52 6.00 -10.93 20.86
N PRO A 53 7.16 -11.22 21.48
CA PRO A 53 8.14 -12.11 20.88
C PRO A 53 7.50 -13.47 20.57
N SER A 54 7.82 -14.05 19.42
CA SER A 54 7.40 -15.40 19.05
C SER A 54 8.62 -16.26 18.70
N GLY A 55 8.52 -17.56 18.99
CA GLY A 55 9.60 -18.52 18.75
C GLY A 55 10.78 -18.39 19.72
N SER A 56 11.98 -18.73 19.25
CA SER A 56 13.23 -18.71 20.04
C SER A 56 13.87 -17.31 20.16
N SER A 57 13.30 -16.28 19.54
CA SER A 57 13.81 -14.92 19.61
C SER A 57 13.36 -14.26 20.92
N PRO A 58 14.29 -13.86 21.80
CA PRO A 58 13.94 -13.33 23.13
C PRO A 58 13.48 -11.87 23.11
N SER A 59 13.47 -11.20 21.96
CA SER A 59 13.25 -9.76 21.88
C SER A 59 12.56 -9.34 20.60
N VAL A 60 11.78 -8.26 20.70
CA VAL A 60 11.11 -7.57 19.59
C VAL A 60 11.48 -6.09 19.69
N PHE A 61 11.75 -5.45 18.56
CA PHE A 61 12.03 -4.03 18.50
C PHE A 61 11.18 -3.34 17.43
N VAL A 62 10.91 -2.06 17.66
CA VAL A 62 10.30 -1.12 16.71
C VAL A 62 11.06 0.18 16.86
N ASN A 63 11.46 0.78 15.75
CA ASN A 63 12.23 2.02 15.79
C ASN A 63 11.32 3.24 15.90
N ALA A 64 10.23 3.25 15.14
CA ALA A 64 9.24 4.30 15.20
C ALA A 64 7.84 3.76 14.91
N ILE A 65 6.86 4.38 15.55
CA ILE A 65 5.44 4.18 15.29
C ILE A 65 4.88 5.54 14.90
N GLU A 66 4.30 5.63 13.72
CA GLU A 66 3.57 6.82 13.28
C GLU A 66 2.09 6.45 13.16
N ALA A 67 1.22 7.28 13.75
CA ALA A 67 -0.21 7.06 13.73
C ALA A 67 -0.91 8.35 13.29
N PHE A 68 -1.76 8.22 12.28
CA PHE A 68 -2.49 9.34 11.68
C PHE A 68 -3.97 8.98 11.56
N THR A 69 -4.83 9.97 11.78
CA THR A 69 -6.24 9.83 11.41
C THR A 69 -6.35 9.89 9.89
N ALA A 70 -7.20 9.03 9.34
CA ALA A 70 -7.57 9.06 7.93
C ALA A 70 -9.08 9.24 7.85
N PRO A 71 -9.61 9.82 6.75
CA PRO A 71 -11.05 9.92 6.57
C PRO A 71 -11.72 8.55 6.60
N SER A 72 -12.92 8.47 7.18
CA SER A 72 -13.71 7.23 7.22
C SER A 72 -14.14 6.73 5.84
N ASN A 73 -14.11 7.60 4.83
CA ASN A 73 -14.44 7.31 3.45
C ASN A 73 -13.20 7.06 2.57
N LEU A 74 -12.05 6.70 3.16
CA LEU A 74 -10.84 6.35 2.40
C LEU A 74 -11.09 5.18 1.42
N PHE A 75 -11.99 4.28 1.78
CA PHE A 75 -12.57 3.32 0.85
C PHE A 75 -13.93 3.85 0.41
N ARG A 76 -14.23 3.70 -0.89
CA ARG A 76 -15.50 4.16 -1.48
C ARG A 76 -16.68 3.71 -0.61
N SER A 77 -17.65 4.60 -0.41
CA SER A 77 -18.82 4.40 0.46
C SER A 77 -19.77 3.26 0.01
N SER A 78 -19.41 2.46 -0.99
CA SER A 78 -20.21 1.28 -1.35
C SER A 78 -20.21 0.32 -0.17
N SER A 79 -21.40 -0.08 0.29
CA SER A 79 -21.55 -1.10 1.32
C SER A 79 -21.01 -2.46 0.88
N THR A 80 -20.94 -2.68 -0.44
CA THR A 80 -20.75 -3.99 -1.06
C THR A 80 -19.68 -3.92 -2.16
N PHE A 81 -18.71 -4.83 -2.12
CA PHE A 81 -17.59 -4.92 -3.06
C PHE A 81 -17.56 -6.29 -3.73
N PRO A 82 -17.40 -6.37 -5.07
CA PRO A 82 -17.30 -7.63 -5.77
C PRO A 82 -16.04 -8.41 -5.38
N ARG A 83 -16.21 -9.69 -5.04
CA ARG A 83 -15.09 -10.65 -4.98
C ARG A 83 -14.98 -11.36 -6.31
N ILE A 84 -13.79 -11.35 -6.87
CA ILE A 84 -13.49 -11.93 -8.19
C ILE A 84 -12.34 -12.95 -8.07
N SER A 85 -12.45 -14.07 -8.79
CA SER A 85 -11.32 -14.91 -9.19
C SER A 85 -10.89 -14.60 -10.62
N PRO A 86 -9.79 -15.17 -11.10
CA PRO A 86 -9.41 -15.07 -12.51
C PRO A 86 -10.51 -15.54 -13.49
N THR A 87 -11.43 -16.39 -13.05
CA THR A 87 -12.42 -17.03 -13.92
C THR A 87 -13.86 -16.54 -13.72
N LYS A 88 -14.22 -16.06 -12.52
CA LYS A 88 -15.59 -15.60 -12.23
C LYS A 88 -15.69 -14.75 -10.97
N ARG A 89 -16.83 -14.06 -10.83
CA ARG A 89 -17.26 -13.49 -9.54
C ARG A 89 -17.55 -14.62 -8.54
N ILE A 90 -17.10 -14.47 -7.29
CA ILE A 90 -17.31 -15.43 -6.19
C ILE A 90 -18.12 -14.78 -5.03
N GLY A 91 -19.02 -13.87 -5.39
CA GLY A 91 -19.89 -13.15 -4.46
C GLY A 91 -19.35 -11.80 -4.05
N ASP A 92 -19.77 -11.34 -2.88
CA ASP A 92 -19.55 -9.98 -2.41
C ASP A 92 -18.90 -9.92 -1.03
N LEU A 93 -18.23 -8.81 -0.79
CA LEU A 93 -17.65 -8.42 0.47
C LEU A 93 -18.39 -7.18 0.98
N GLU A 94 -19.03 -7.32 2.12
CA GLU A 94 -19.80 -6.26 2.76
C GLU A 94 -18.93 -5.50 3.76
N LYS A 95 -19.28 -4.24 4.05
CA LYS A 95 -18.73 -3.45 5.19
C LYS A 95 -17.20 -3.37 5.23
N LEU A 96 -16.57 -3.28 4.05
CA LEU A 96 -15.12 -3.25 3.89
C LEU A 96 -14.42 -2.23 4.82
N ALA A 97 -15.00 -1.03 4.92
CA ALA A 97 -14.42 0.08 5.69
C ALA A 97 -14.65 -0.02 7.22
N LEU A 98 -15.42 -0.99 7.70
CA LEU A 98 -15.80 -1.12 9.12
C LEU A 98 -15.29 -2.43 9.73
N ASP A 99 -15.36 -3.53 8.99
CA ASP A 99 -15.15 -4.87 9.56
C ASP A 99 -13.73 -5.41 9.30
N TYR A 100 -12.95 -4.73 8.44
CA TYR A 100 -11.65 -5.22 7.99
C TYR A 100 -10.52 -4.26 8.30
N ALA A 101 -9.39 -4.81 8.73
CA ALA A 101 -8.11 -4.13 8.76
C ALA A 101 -7.32 -4.44 7.48
N PHE A 102 -6.58 -3.45 6.98
CA PHE A 102 -5.80 -3.58 5.76
C PHE A 102 -4.31 -3.51 6.06
N ASN A 103 -3.55 -4.42 5.48
CA ASN A 103 -2.10 -4.31 5.35
C ASN A 103 -1.80 -3.82 3.92
N ILE A 104 -1.17 -2.66 3.81
CA ILE A 104 -0.84 -2.09 2.51
C ILE A 104 0.47 -2.71 2.02
N ILE A 105 0.35 -3.59 1.03
CA ILE A 105 1.49 -4.29 0.46
C ILE A 105 2.18 -3.43 -0.60
N HIS A 106 1.41 -2.77 -1.47
CA HIS A 106 1.94 -1.87 -2.50
C HIS A 106 1.08 -0.62 -2.64
N ARG A 107 1.75 0.48 -2.97
CA ARG A 107 1.15 1.73 -3.41
C ARG A 107 1.93 2.20 -4.62
N VAL A 108 1.26 2.19 -5.77
CA VAL A 108 1.93 2.34 -7.07
C VAL A 108 1.49 3.63 -7.74
N ASN A 109 2.45 4.39 -8.23
CA ASN A 109 2.28 5.53 -9.12
C ASN A 109 2.52 5.10 -10.56
N ILE A 110 1.63 5.44 -11.49
CA ILE A 110 1.76 5.13 -12.92
C ILE A 110 2.69 6.17 -13.58
N ARG A 111 3.88 6.34 -13.00
CA ARG A 111 4.95 7.27 -13.39
C ARG A 111 6.29 6.53 -13.35
N VAL A 112 7.32 7.19 -13.88
CA VAL A 112 8.74 6.79 -13.77
C VAL A 112 9.41 7.27 -12.47
N GLN A 113 8.76 8.08 -11.63
CA GLN A 113 9.37 8.54 -10.35
C GLN A 113 8.44 8.43 -9.15
N THR A 114 9.10 8.27 -8.01
CA THR A 114 8.53 8.16 -6.68
C THR A 114 7.84 9.46 -6.26
N ILE A 115 6.70 9.33 -5.59
CA ILE A 115 6.11 10.41 -4.80
C ILE A 115 6.48 10.15 -3.34
N ASN A 116 7.17 11.10 -2.74
CA ASN A 116 7.67 10.99 -1.37
C ASN A 116 6.62 11.43 -0.34
N ILE A 117 6.89 11.10 0.92
CA ILE A 117 5.99 11.38 2.06
C ILE A 117 5.61 12.86 2.20
N ASP A 118 6.50 13.79 1.84
CA ASP A 118 6.24 15.23 1.97
C ASP A 118 5.26 15.76 0.91
N CYS A 119 4.99 14.97 -0.12
CA CYS A 119 4.08 15.31 -1.22
C CYS A 119 2.71 14.65 -1.06
N ASP A 120 2.42 14.00 0.07
CA ASP A 120 1.17 13.28 0.32
C ASP A 120 0.60 13.64 1.69
N THR A 121 -0.69 13.99 1.74
CA THR A 121 -1.38 14.43 2.96
C THR A 121 -1.38 13.38 4.08
N LEU A 122 -1.34 12.09 3.73
CA LEU A 122 -1.25 10.97 4.67
C LEU A 122 0.20 10.44 4.79
N ARG A 123 1.19 11.21 4.32
CA ARG A 123 2.62 10.88 4.35
C ARG A 123 2.95 9.53 3.73
N ARG A 124 2.30 9.23 2.62
CA ARG A 124 2.43 7.97 1.89
C ARG A 124 3.51 8.06 0.81
N THR A 125 4.28 6.99 0.65
CA THR A 125 5.19 6.84 -0.49
C THR A 125 4.50 6.09 -1.62
N TRP A 126 4.63 6.59 -2.85
CA TRP A 126 4.12 5.92 -4.05
C TRP A 126 5.27 5.49 -4.97
N THR A 127 5.39 4.19 -5.20
CA THR A 127 6.46 3.58 -6.01
C THR A 127 6.13 3.66 -7.50
N PRO A 128 7.10 3.98 -8.38
CA PRO A 128 6.92 3.87 -9.83
C PRO A 128 6.38 2.52 -10.25
N ASN A 129 5.65 2.46 -11.36
CA ASN A 129 5.08 1.22 -11.83
C ASN A 129 6.06 0.31 -12.56
N ASP A 130 7.18 0.83 -13.05
CA ASP A 130 8.15 0.08 -13.86
C ASP A 130 8.56 -1.29 -13.28
N PRO A 131 8.77 -1.46 -11.96
CA PRO A 131 9.11 -2.77 -11.39
C PRO A 131 7.99 -3.81 -11.43
N PHE A 132 6.74 -3.40 -11.72
CA PHE A 132 5.55 -4.24 -11.70
C PHE A 132 5.06 -4.61 -13.12
N ILE A 133 5.66 -4.03 -14.16
CA ILE A 133 5.27 -4.30 -15.55
C ILE A 133 6.03 -5.53 -16.04
N PHE A 134 5.29 -6.55 -16.48
CA PHE A 134 5.88 -7.76 -17.04
C PHE A 134 6.14 -7.66 -18.53
N ASN A 135 5.17 -7.10 -19.26
CA ASN A 135 5.26 -6.92 -20.71
C ASN A 135 5.19 -5.42 -21.05
N ASN A 136 6.32 -4.87 -21.48
CA ASN A 136 6.41 -3.48 -21.91
C ASN A 136 6.04 -3.37 -23.40
N GLY A 137 4.74 -3.24 -23.68
CA GLY A 137 4.30 -2.79 -24.99
C GLY A 137 4.77 -1.35 -25.29
N PRO A 138 4.78 -0.92 -26.56
CA PRO A 138 5.00 0.48 -26.90
C PRO A 138 3.97 1.37 -26.18
N THR A 139 4.46 2.23 -25.29
CA THR A 139 3.67 3.18 -24.50
C THR A 139 4.09 4.62 -24.79
N ARG A 140 3.20 5.56 -24.48
CA ARG A 140 3.45 7.00 -24.46
C ARG A 140 3.07 7.59 -23.11
N ASN A 141 3.84 8.58 -22.69
CA ASN A 141 3.54 9.34 -21.49
C ASN A 141 2.49 10.41 -21.82
N ILE A 142 1.48 10.52 -20.98
CA ILE A 142 0.48 11.60 -21.01
C ILE A 142 0.62 12.41 -19.74
N THR A 143 0.66 13.72 -19.89
CA THR A 143 0.67 14.68 -18.78
C THR A 143 -0.53 15.60 -18.92
N PHE A 144 -1.15 15.90 -17.79
CA PHE A 144 -2.22 16.87 -17.64
C PHE A 144 -1.70 18.03 -16.81
N ASP A 145 -1.64 19.21 -17.43
CA ASP A 145 -1.10 20.43 -16.82
C ASP A 145 -2.19 21.29 -16.15
N GLY A 146 -3.45 20.85 -16.19
CA GLY A 146 -4.55 21.54 -15.54
C GLY A 146 -4.61 21.28 -14.02
N GLN A 147 -5.58 21.95 -13.38
CA GLN A 147 -5.90 21.72 -11.99
C GLN A 147 -6.72 20.44 -11.84
N ILE A 148 -6.37 19.60 -10.86
CA ILE A 148 -7.15 18.41 -10.54
C ILE A 148 -8.40 18.84 -9.80
N ASN A 149 -9.56 18.57 -10.40
CA ASN A 149 -10.86 18.84 -9.81
C ASN A 149 -11.31 17.63 -9.00
N HIS A 150 -11.03 17.67 -7.70
CA HIS A 150 -11.54 16.70 -6.74
C HIS A 150 -13.03 16.91 -6.54
N VAL A 151 -13.84 15.91 -6.91
CA VAL A 151 -15.27 15.87 -6.56
C VAL A 151 -15.36 15.87 -5.02
N ASP A 152 -16.23 16.66 -4.40
CA ASP A 152 -16.34 16.84 -2.94
C ASP A 152 -15.31 17.77 -2.24
N ASN A 153 -15.06 18.97 -2.78
CA ASN A 153 -14.37 20.08 -2.08
C ASN A 153 -13.03 19.70 -1.40
N GLY A 154 -12.23 18.85 -2.03
CA GLY A 154 -10.90 18.46 -1.51
C GLY A 154 -10.89 17.25 -0.57
N LYS A 155 -12.04 16.61 -0.30
CA LYS A 155 -12.13 15.38 0.49
C LYS A 155 -11.44 14.17 -0.19
N ILE A 156 -11.28 14.22 -1.52
CA ILE A 156 -10.54 13.25 -2.34
C ILE A 156 -9.01 13.48 -2.31
N SER A 157 -8.51 14.58 -1.71
CA SER A 157 -7.05 14.77 -1.54
C SER A 157 -6.39 13.72 -0.64
N PHE A 158 -7.19 13.00 0.16
CA PHE A 158 -6.74 11.87 0.96
C PHE A 158 -6.65 10.56 0.16
N ASP A 159 -7.29 10.47 -1.01
CA ASP A 159 -7.24 9.29 -1.86
C ASP A 159 -5.85 9.18 -2.48
N ALA A 160 -5.38 10.25 -3.13
CA ALA A 160 -4.05 10.39 -3.70
C ALA A 160 -3.68 11.87 -3.91
N PRO A 161 -2.39 12.22 -3.92
CA PRO A 161 -1.95 13.57 -4.27
C PRO A 161 -2.17 13.81 -5.76
N ASP A 162 -2.35 15.08 -6.15
CA ASP A 162 -2.60 15.51 -7.54
C ASP A 162 -1.63 14.88 -8.56
N ASP A 163 -0.37 14.72 -8.15
CA ASP A 163 0.70 14.16 -8.96
C ASP A 163 0.43 12.72 -9.44
N VAL A 164 -0.42 11.96 -8.75
CA VAL A 164 -0.89 10.63 -9.18
C VAL A 164 -1.86 10.74 -10.36
N TYR A 165 -2.69 11.78 -10.41
CA TYR A 165 -3.71 11.96 -11.45
C TYR A 165 -3.18 12.72 -12.67
N LYS A 166 -2.16 13.56 -12.50
CA LYS A 166 -1.63 14.42 -13.57
C LYS A 166 -0.83 13.66 -14.62
N ARG A 167 -0.37 12.44 -14.36
CA ARG A 167 0.52 11.71 -15.28
C ARG A 167 0.12 10.25 -15.39
N THR A 168 0.18 9.72 -16.61
CA THR A 168 -0.10 8.31 -16.87
C THR A 168 0.70 7.79 -18.05
N LYS A 169 0.87 6.47 -18.12
CA LYS A 169 1.35 5.76 -19.30
C LYS A 169 0.14 5.20 -20.05
N GLN A 170 0.07 5.47 -21.35
CA GLN A 170 -0.95 4.92 -22.24
C GLN A 170 -0.27 4.02 -23.28
N LEU A 171 -0.85 2.87 -23.56
CA LEU A 171 -0.46 2.05 -24.70
C LEU A 171 -0.64 2.80 -26.03
N ASN A 172 0.31 2.63 -26.95
CA ASN A 172 0.29 3.27 -28.25
C ASN A 172 -0.73 2.66 -29.23
N ASN A 173 -1.25 1.47 -28.94
CA ASN A 173 -2.19 0.79 -29.82
C ASN A 173 -3.23 -0.03 -29.03
N SER A 174 -4.47 -0.06 -29.49
CA SER A 174 -5.62 -0.69 -28.81
C SER A 174 -5.63 -2.23 -28.84
N LEU A 175 -4.61 -2.85 -29.43
CA LEU A 175 -4.47 -4.31 -29.56
C LEU A 175 -3.45 -4.91 -28.58
N LEU A 176 -2.83 -4.07 -27.73
CA LEU A 176 -1.86 -4.51 -26.74
C LEU A 176 -2.51 -4.49 -25.35
N THR A 177 -2.14 -5.45 -24.51
CA THR A 177 -2.55 -5.53 -23.10
C THR A 177 -1.36 -5.22 -22.20
N ASP A 178 -1.52 -4.26 -21.29
CA ASP A 178 -0.57 -4.06 -20.20
C ASP A 178 -0.83 -5.12 -19.13
N GLU A 179 0.10 -6.06 -18.98
CA GLU A 179 0.03 -7.13 -18.00
C GLU A 179 0.92 -6.82 -16.79
N TRP A 180 0.29 -6.82 -15.63
CA TRP A 180 0.92 -6.56 -14.35
C TRP A 180 1.06 -7.86 -13.59
N LEU A 181 2.27 -8.14 -13.11
CA LEU A 181 2.54 -9.31 -12.27
C LEU A 181 2.75 -8.90 -10.82
N LYS A 182 2.16 -9.67 -9.92
CA LYS A 182 2.48 -9.62 -8.49
C LYS A 182 2.43 -11.01 -7.87
N THR A 183 3.43 -11.31 -7.07
CA THR A 183 3.41 -12.41 -6.10
C THR A 183 3.05 -11.85 -4.71
N ASN A 184 2.20 -12.56 -3.96
CA ASN A 184 2.10 -12.36 -2.51
C ASN A 184 3.00 -13.39 -1.78
N ASP A 185 3.19 -13.23 -0.47
CA ASP A 185 4.00 -14.13 0.37
C ASP A 185 3.51 -15.60 0.36
N ASN A 186 2.34 -15.87 -0.24
CA ASN A 186 1.76 -17.20 -0.44
C ASN A 186 2.02 -17.77 -1.86
N GLY A 187 2.82 -17.11 -2.70
CA GLY A 187 3.18 -17.60 -4.05
C GLY A 187 2.05 -17.53 -5.08
N LEU A 188 0.93 -16.83 -4.79
CA LEU A 188 -0.15 -16.66 -5.75
C LEU A 188 0.17 -15.49 -6.71
N ILE A 189 0.24 -15.80 -7.99
CA ILE A 189 0.41 -14.86 -9.09
C ILE A 189 -0.98 -14.32 -9.46
N ASN A 190 -1.21 -13.02 -9.24
CA ASN A 190 -2.39 -12.35 -9.81
C ASN A 190 -1.96 -11.57 -11.05
N ILE A 191 -2.39 -12.03 -12.22
CA ILE A 191 -2.26 -11.31 -13.48
C ILE A 191 -3.47 -10.38 -13.60
N TYR A 192 -3.23 -9.07 -13.65
CA TYR A 192 -4.28 -8.10 -13.98
C TYR A 192 -4.03 -7.63 -15.41
N SER A 193 -4.98 -7.94 -16.30
CA SER A 193 -5.08 -7.30 -17.61
C SER A 193 -6.16 -6.23 -17.56
N LYS A 194 -5.90 -5.08 -18.17
CA LYS A 194 -6.93 -4.08 -18.45
C LYS A 194 -7.42 -4.34 -19.87
N SER A 195 -8.57 -5.01 -20.00
CA SER A 195 -9.31 -5.17 -21.26
C SER A 195 -10.03 -3.89 -21.65
#